data_AF-A0A0D8BQG2-F1
#
_entry.id   AF-A0A0D8BQG2-F1
#
_cell.length_a   1.000
_cell.length_b   1.000
_cell.length_c   1.000
_cell.angle_alpha   90.00
_cell.angle_beta   90.00
_cell.angle_gamma   90.00
#
_symmetry.space_group_name_H-M   'P 1'
#
loop_
_entity.id
_entity.type
_entity.pdbx_description
1 polymer ?
#
loop_
_entity_poly.entity_id
_entity_poly.type
_entity_poly.pdbx_seq_one_letter_code
_entity_poly.pdbx_strand_id
1 'polypeptide(L)'
;MDESRKLREQLMPALESKCDEFRLLGYTQVTMDGLWECLCSRKWKHRPAEKRLHELVSDIFSLSAGEYMTFLTMRSYKQQAAGDDELKRVLKELL
;
A
#
# COMPACT_ATOMS: atom_id res chain seq x y z
N MET A 1 7.63 -6.53 -17.15
CA MET A 1 8.01 -6.01 -15.81
C MET A 1 8.20 -4.49 -15.80
N ASP A 2 8.44 -3.83 -16.94
CA ASP A 2 8.75 -2.39 -17.00
C ASP A 2 7.55 -1.45 -16.83
N GLU A 3 6.35 -1.86 -17.29
CA GLU A 3 5.18 -0.98 -17.34
C GLU A 3 4.71 -0.50 -15.96
N SER A 4 4.70 -1.38 -14.96
CA SER A 4 4.34 -1.01 -13.59
C SER A 4 5.33 -0.02 -12.97
N ARG A 5 6.61 -0.12 -13.32
CA ARG A 5 7.65 0.80 -12.85
C ARG A 5 7.46 2.18 -13.47
N LYS A 6 7.28 2.22 -14.79
CA LYS A 6 7.01 3.45 -15.54
C LYS A 6 5.74 4.16 -15.08
N LEU A 7 4.69 3.40 -14.78
CA LEU A 7 3.45 3.96 -14.25
C LEU A 7 3.65 4.58 -12.85
N ARG A 8 4.41 3.89 -11.99
CA ARG A 8 4.74 4.40 -10.65
C ARG A 8 5.56 5.68 -10.73
N GLU A 9 6.50 5.77 -11.66
CA GLU A 9 7.28 6.99 -11.92
C GLU A 9 6.40 8.16 -12.37
N GLN A 10 5.42 7.93 -13.26
CA GLN A 10 4.48 8.96 -13.69
C GLN A 10 3.59 9.49 -12.54
N LEU A 11 3.25 8.61 -11.60
CA LEU A 11 2.40 8.95 -10.44
C LEU A 11 3.20 9.49 -9.25
N MET A 12 4.53 9.47 -9.31
CA MET A 12 5.41 9.85 -8.21
C MET A 12 5.07 11.24 -7.62
N PRO A 13 4.82 12.30 -8.41
CA PRO A 13 4.47 13.61 -7.85
C PRO A 13 3.17 13.60 -7.02
N ALA A 14 2.16 12.83 -7.46
CA ALA A 14 0.89 12.72 -6.74
C ALA A 14 1.06 11.88 -5.46
N LEU A 15 1.86 10.81 -5.52
CA LEU A 15 2.16 9.96 -4.37
C LEU A 15 2.95 10.70 -3.29
N GLU A 16 3.94 11.50 -3.70
CA GLU A 16 4.73 12.34 -2.78
C GLU A 16 3.83 13.38 -2.11
N SER A 17 3.04 14.11 -2.91
CA SER A 17 2.09 15.09 -2.38
C SER A 17 1.10 14.49 -1.39
N LYS A 18 0.62 13.26 -1.64
CA LYS A 18 -0.30 12.57 -0.72
C LYS A 18 0.39 12.08 0.54
N CYS A 19 1.64 11.62 0.45
CA CYS A 19 2.43 11.30 1.64
C CYS A 19 2.62 12.55 2.52
N ASP A 20 2.96 13.68 1.91
CA ASP A 20 3.16 14.94 2.64
C ASP A 20 1.85 15.46 3.25
N GLU A 21 0.72 15.33 2.54
CA GLU A 21 -0.61 15.59 3.10
C GLU A 21 -0.86 14.76 4.37
N PHE A 22 -0.61 13.46 4.33
CA PHE A 22 -0.80 12.58 5.49
C PHE A 22 0.17 12.94 6.63
N ARG A 23 1.43 13.25 6.33
CA ARG A 23 2.39 13.71 7.35
C ARG A 23 1.94 15.01 8.02
N LEU A 24 1.41 15.96 7.24
CA LEU A 24 0.88 17.22 7.74
C LEU A 24 -0.31 17.01 8.67
N LEU A 25 -1.13 16.00 8.42
CA LEU A 25 -2.23 15.58 9.29
C LEU A 25 -1.78 14.77 10.53
N GLY A 26 -0.47 14.60 10.73
CA GLY A 26 0.10 13.90 11.89
C GLY A 26 0.44 12.43 11.67
N TYR A 27 0.22 11.88 10.48
CA TYR A 27 0.56 10.49 10.13
C TYR A 27 2.01 10.38 9.65
N THR A 28 2.96 10.58 10.56
CA THR A 28 4.39 10.74 10.23
C THR A 28 5.06 9.51 9.63
N GLN A 29 4.54 8.30 9.93
CA GLN A 29 5.11 7.03 9.48
C GLN A 29 4.65 6.59 8.07
N VAL A 30 3.92 7.44 7.33
CA VAL A 30 3.51 7.12 5.96
C VAL A 30 4.73 6.99 5.04
N THR A 31 4.74 5.92 4.24
CA THR A 31 5.77 5.65 3.24
C THR A 31 5.17 5.54 1.85
N MET A 32 5.95 5.92 0.83
CA MET A 32 5.58 5.81 -0.58
C MET A 32 5.23 4.36 -0.97
N ASP A 33 6.01 3.39 -0.50
CA ASP A 33 5.74 1.96 -0.74
C ASP A 33 4.45 1.50 -0.07
N GLY A 34 4.23 1.88 1.20
CA GLY A 34 3.00 1.54 1.90
C GLY A 34 1.77 2.14 1.22
N LEU A 35 1.86 3.39 0.76
CA LEU A 35 0.79 4.06 0.03
C LEU A 35 0.51 3.36 -1.31
N TRP A 36 1.55 3.03 -2.06
CA TRP A 36 1.45 2.30 -3.33
C TRP A 36 0.76 0.94 -3.16
N GLU A 37 1.17 0.16 -2.17
CA GLU A 37 0.55 -1.12 -1.84
C GLU A 37 -0.93 -0.95 -1.44
N CYS A 38 -1.24 0.06 -0.63
CA CYS A 38 -2.61 0.36 -0.23
C CYS A 38 -3.49 0.66 -1.45
N LEU A 39 -3.03 1.50 -2.37
CA LEU A 39 -3.76 1.85 -3.59
C LEU A 39 -3.95 0.63 -4.50
N CYS A 40 -2.89 -0.16 -4.69
CA CYS A 40 -2.95 -1.43 -5.43
C CYS A 40 -4.00 -2.38 -4.85
N SER A 41 -4.04 -2.51 -3.52
CA SER A 41 -4.95 -3.42 -2.82
C SER A 41 -6.40 -2.91 -2.77
N ARG A 42 -6.60 -1.63 -2.46
CA ARG A 42 -7.92 -1.05 -2.14
C ARG A 42 -8.64 -0.43 -3.34
N LYS A 43 -7.92 0.35 -4.16
CA LYS A 43 -8.53 1.20 -5.22
C LYS A 43 -8.34 0.60 -6.62
N TRP A 44 -7.23 -0.08 -6.86
CA TRP A 44 -6.84 -0.56 -8.20
C TRP A 44 -6.98 -2.07 -8.40
N LYS A 45 -7.32 -2.83 -7.34
CA LYS A 45 -7.53 -4.29 -7.40
C LYS A 45 -6.39 -5.04 -8.12
N HIS A 46 -5.15 -4.62 -7.88
CA HIS A 46 -3.93 -5.13 -8.51
C HIS A 46 -3.84 -4.98 -10.05
N ARG A 47 -4.68 -4.13 -10.65
CA ARG A 47 -4.70 -3.87 -12.11
C ARG A 47 -4.60 -2.36 -12.43
N PRO A 48 -3.58 -1.65 -11.96
CA PRO A 48 -3.45 -0.21 -12.21
C PRO A 48 -3.25 0.13 -13.69
N ALA A 49 -2.69 -0.78 -14.50
CA ALA A 49 -2.47 -0.58 -15.93
C ALA A 49 -3.76 -0.57 -16.78
N GLU A 50 -4.89 -1.02 -16.23
CA GLU A 50 -6.20 -0.99 -16.93
C GLU A 50 -6.90 0.38 -16.80
N LYS A 51 -6.41 1.27 -15.91
CA LYS A 51 -6.98 2.59 -15.64
C LYS A 51 -6.22 3.69 -16.37
N ARG A 52 -6.91 4.78 -16.69
CA ARG A 52 -6.29 5.99 -17.25
C ARG A 52 -5.52 6.74 -16.17
N LEU A 53 -4.47 7.46 -16.57
CA LEU A 53 -3.58 8.17 -15.63
C LEU A 53 -4.35 9.13 -14.70
N HIS A 54 -5.31 9.91 -15.24
CA HIS A 54 -6.10 10.83 -14.42
C HIS A 54 -7.00 10.13 -13.39
N GLU A 55 -7.49 8.93 -13.69
CA GLU A 55 -8.28 8.13 -12.75
C GLU A 55 -7.40 7.64 -11.60
N LEU A 56 -6.16 7.23 -11.90
CA LEU A 56 -5.18 6.84 -10.90
C LEU A 56 -4.78 8.02 -9.99
N VAL A 57 -4.57 9.21 -10.57
CA VAL A 57 -4.30 10.44 -9.79
C VAL A 57 -5.51 10.79 -8.91
N SER A 58 -6.73 10.73 -9.45
CA SER A 58 -7.95 10.95 -8.68
C SER A 58 -8.07 9.94 -7.52
N ASP A 59 -7.80 8.66 -7.78
CA ASP A 59 -7.83 7.61 -6.77
C ASP A 59 -6.81 7.89 -5.64
N ILE A 60 -5.59 8.36 -5.97
CA ILE A 60 -4.57 8.75 -5.00
C ILE A 60 -5.11 9.81 -4.06
N PHE A 61 -5.64 10.91 -4.58
CA PHE A 61 -6.12 12.01 -3.74
C PHE A 61 -7.44 11.68 -3.03
N SER A 62 -8.24 10.76 -3.55
CA SER A 62 -9.46 10.27 -2.88
C SER A 62 -9.19 9.41 -1.65
N LEU A 63 -7.96 8.88 -1.50
CA LEU A 63 -7.62 8.02 -0.37
C LEU A 63 -7.58 8.84 0.92
N SER A 64 -8.41 8.46 1.88
CA SER A 64 -8.40 9.06 3.21
C SER A 64 -7.32 8.44 4.10
N ALA A 65 -6.84 9.21 5.08
CA ALA A 65 -5.91 8.69 6.09
C ALA A 65 -6.53 7.53 6.89
N GLY A 66 -7.84 7.57 7.16
CA GLY A 66 -8.57 6.47 7.83
C GLY A 66 -8.56 5.16 7.04
N GLU A 67 -8.77 5.21 5.73
CA GLU A 67 -8.63 4.04 4.85
C GLU A 67 -7.21 3.49 4.87
N TYR A 68 -6.20 4.36 4.81
CA TYR A 68 -4.80 3.98 4.87
C TYR A 68 -4.42 3.32 6.19
N MET A 69 -4.83 3.89 7.33
CA MET A 69 -4.59 3.29 8.66
C MET A 69 -5.27 1.94 8.79
N THR A 70 -6.51 1.80 8.31
CA THR A 70 -7.22 0.52 8.29
C THR A 70 -6.46 -0.53 7.48
N PHE A 71 -5.88 -0.14 6.35
CA PHE A 71 -5.02 -1.01 5.55
C PHE A 71 -3.76 -1.46 6.32
N LEU A 72 -3.03 -0.54 6.95
CA LEU A 72 -1.82 -0.88 7.72
C LEU A 72 -2.13 -1.82 8.89
N THR A 73 -3.20 -1.56 9.62
CA THR A 73 -3.66 -2.41 10.73
C THR A 73 -3.96 -3.83 10.24
N MET A 74 -4.74 -3.97 9.16
CA MET A 74 -5.03 -5.29 8.58
C MET A 74 -3.78 -6.00 8.05
N ARG A 75 -2.83 -5.27 7.46
CA ARG A 75 -1.56 -5.81 6.99
C ARG A 75 -0.73 -6.36 8.16
N SER A 76 -0.65 -5.62 9.26
CA SER A 76 0.07 -6.06 10.46
C SER A 76 -0.52 -7.36 11.03
N TYR A 77 -1.85 -7.45 11.16
CA TYR A 77 -2.50 -8.69 11.61
C TYR A 77 -2.19 -9.90 10.70
N LYS A 78 -2.21 -9.70 9.37
CA LYS A 78 -1.86 -10.78 8.42
C LYS A 78 -0.40 -11.23 8.55
N GLN A 79 0.52 -10.29 8.76
CA GLN A 79 1.94 -10.61 8.93
C GLN A 79 2.19 -11.38 10.24
N GLN A 80 1.52 -11.00 11.33
CA GLN A 80 1.60 -11.71 12.60
C GLN A 80 1.08 -13.15 12.47
N ALA A 81 -0.11 -13.33 11.87
CA ALA A 81 -0.68 -14.66 11.66
C ALA A 81 0.22 -15.56 10.79
N ALA A 82 0.81 -15.02 9.72
CA ALA A 82 1.74 -15.77 8.88
C ALA A 82 3.03 -16.16 9.61
N GLY A 83 3.56 -15.28 10.47
CA GLY A 83 4.73 -15.59 11.31
C GLY A 83 4.45 -16.69 12.33
N ASP A 84 3.28 -16.67 12.96
CA ASP A 84 2.85 -17.70 13.90
C ASP A 84 2.74 -19.08 13.24
N ASP A 85 2.23 -19.13 12.01
CA ASP A 85 2.10 -20.37 11.25
C ASP A 85 3.46 -20.93 10.81
N GLU A 86 4.40 -20.05 10.42
CA GLU A 86 5.77 -20.45 10.10
C GLU A 86 6.51 -20.99 11.34
N LEU A 87 6.39 -20.32 12.49
CA LEU A 87 6.96 -20.79 13.76
C LEU A 87 6.43 -22.17 14.14
N LYS A 88 5.11 -22.42 13.99
CA LYS A 88 4.51 -23.73 14.24
C LYS A 88 5.04 -24.81 13.30
N ARG A 89 5.30 -24.45 12.03
CA ARG A 89 5.85 -25.38 11.04
C ARG A 89 7.28 -25.78 11.39
N VAL A 90 8.14 -24.81 11.69
CA VAL A 90 9.53 -25.05 12.10
C VAL A 90 9.58 -25.91 13.36
N LEU A 91 8.71 -25.66 14.34
CA LEU A 91 8.65 -26.46 15.57
C LEU A 91 8.28 -27.92 15.30
N LYS A 92 7.38 -28.19 14.35
CA LYS A 92 6.99 -29.56 13.95
C LYS A 92 8.10 -30.31 13.21
N GLU A 93 9.01 -29.61 12.54
CA GLU A 93 10.13 -30.23 11.82
C GLU A 93 11.29 -30.62 12.77
N LEU A 94 11.29 -30.11 14.00
CA LEU A 94 12.32 -30.36 15.03
C LEU A 94 11.92 -31.37 16.12
N LEU A 95 10.67 -31.83 16.13
CA LEU A 95 10.12 -32.84 17.06
C LEU A 95 9.79 -34.13 16.31
#